data_AF-V9XPU3-F1
#
_entry.id   AF-V9XPU3-F1
#
_cell.length_a   1.000
_cell.length_b   1.000
_cell.length_c   1.000
_cell.angle_alpha   90.00
_cell.angle_beta   90.00
_cell.angle_gamma   90.00
#
_symmetry.space_group_name_H-M   'P 1'
#
loop_
_entity.id
_entity.type
_entity.pdbx_description
1 polymer ?
#
loop_
_entity_poly.entity_id
_entity_poly.type
_entity_poly.pdbx_seq_one_letter_code
_entity_poly.pdbx_strand_id
1 'polypeptide(L)'
;MSVLVFGVLLVIVGLVWAIKSAYVIGRDRRWSWWIAAAPIVVVAATVAAAVIPSPSFESSRSDFDLAARTALSSPDPAVFDIPVGPYTMSRIERHNNGAVYFYDADRNFLTTSGGWIYSPAGPPPDRAGIDRIESTHLDGPWYEFTAVWRE
;
A
#
# COMPACT_ATOMS: atom_id res chain seq x y z
N MET A 1 -4.39 3.71 -2.27
CA MET A 1 -5.12 4.47 -3.34
C MET A 1 -4.28 5.57 -4.01
N SER A 2 -3.37 6.22 -3.28
CA SER A 2 -2.51 7.32 -3.76
C SER A 2 -1.53 6.91 -4.87
N VAL A 3 -1.04 5.67 -4.85
CA VAL A 3 -0.09 5.16 -5.87
C VAL A 3 -0.76 5.01 -7.24
N LEU A 4 -2.02 4.59 -7.29
CA LEU A 4 -2.78 4.47 -8.54
C LEU A 4 -3.12 5.84 -9.14
N VAL A 5 -3.46 6.82 -8.31
CA VAL A 5 -3.71 8.20 -8.77
C VAL A 5 -2.43 8.81 -9.33
N PHE A 6 -1.29 8.62 -8.66
CA PHE A 6 0.01 9.06 -9.16
C PHE A 6 0.40 8.37 -10.47
N GLY A 7 0.17 7.05 -10.57
CA GLY A 7 0.43 6.28 -11.79
C GLY A 7 -0.41 6.77 -12.97
N VAL A 8 -1.70 7.00 -12.76
CA VAL A 8 -2.61 7.52 -13.80
C VAL A 8 -2.23 8.95 -14.20
N LEU A 9 -1.88 9.81 -13.25
CA LEU A 9 -1.37 11.16 -13.53
C LEU A 9 -0.09 11.11 -14.38
N LEU A 10 0.85 10.22 -14.07
CA LEU A 10 2.07 10.04 -14.85
C LEU A 10 1.76 9.56 -16.28
N VAL A 11 0.82 8.63 -16.44
CA VAL A 11 0.38 8.16 -17.77
C VAL A 11 -0.25 9.29 -18.57
N ILE A 12 -1.17 10.06 -17.98
CA ILE A 12 -1.85 11.17 -18.66
C ILE A 12 -0.86 12.26 -19.05
N VAL A 13 0.02 12.66 -18.12
CA VAL A 13 1.07 13.66 -18.37
C VAL A 13 2.01 13.17 -19.46
N GLY A 14 2.42 11.89 -19.42
CA GLY A 14 3.23 11.25 -20.46
C GLY A 14 2.55 11.26 -21.82
N LEU A 15 1.24 10.97 -21.88
CA LEU A 15 0.46 10.92 -23.12
C LEU A 15 0.30 12.30 -23.76
N VAL A 16 -0.09 13.30 -22.96
CA VAL A 16 -0.21 14.70 -23.41
C VAL A 16 1.13 15.20 -23.92
N TRP A 17 2.22 14.82 -23.23
CA TRP A 17 3.57 15.19 -23.62
C TRP A 17 4.03 14.49 -24.92
N ALA A 18 3.73 13.20 -25.10
CA ALA A 18 4.02 12.46 -26.32
C ALA A 18 3.31 13.06 -27.54
N ILE A 19 2.03 13.43 -27.39
CA ILE A 19 1.24 14.07 -28.44
C ILE A 19 1.84 15.44 -28.80
N LYS A 20 2.17 16.28 -27.81
CA LYS A 20 2.74 17.60 -28.04
C LYS A 20 4.14 17.53 -28.67
N SER A 21 4.94 16.56 -28.25
CA SER A 21 6.28 16.31 -28.82
C SER A 21 6.19 15.82 -30.27
N ALA A 22 5.28 14.90 -30.58
CA ALA A 22 5.02 14.45 -31.96
C ALA A 22 4.55 15.62 -32.86
N TYR A 23 3.72 16.51 -32.32
CA TYR A 23 3.24 17.70 -33.03
C TYR A 23 4.37 18.68 -33.36
N VAL A 24 5.30 18.92 -32.41
CA VAL A 24 6.46 19.79 -32.60
C VAL A 24 7.50 19.15 -33.53
N ILE A 25 7.73 17.84 -33.43
CA ILE A 25 8.62 17.08 -34.33
C ILE A 25 8.11 17.11 -35.77
N GLY A 26 6.80 16.97 -35.96
CA GLY A 26 6.16 17.03 -37.27
C GLY A 26 6.21 18.43 -37.90
N ARG A 27 6.33 19.49 -37.10
CA ARG A 27 6.26 20.88 -37.56
C ARG A 27 7.62 21.55 -37.75
N ASP A 28 8.58 21.33 -36.85
CA ASP A 28 9.84 22.11 -36.85
C ASP A 28 11.07 21.36 -37.36
N ARG A 29 11.07 20.02 -37.46
CA ARG A 29 12.18 19.18 -37.98
C ARG A 29 13.58 19.59 -37.46
N ARG A 30 13.65 20.24 -36.30
CA ARG A 30 14.85 20.73 -35.64
C ARG A 30 15.05 19.88 -34.39
N TRP A 31 15.99 18.96 -34.50
CA TRP A 31 16.41 18.06 -33.43
C TRP A 31 17.00 18.89 -32.28
N SER A 32 16.17 19.26 -31.32
CA SER A 32 16.59 19.98 -30.13
C SER A 32 16.96 18.98 -29.04
N TRP A 33 18.22 19.01 -28.59
CA TRP A 33 18.77 18.15 -27.51
C TRP A 33 17.94 18.17 -26.21
N TRP A 34 17.12 19.20 -26.00
CA TRP A 34 16.18 19.30 -24.88
C TRP A 34 15.08 18.22 -24.88
N ILE A 35 14.78 17.61 -26.03
CA ILE A 35 13.78 16.54 -26.14
C ILE A 35 14.29 15.24 -25.49
N ALA A 36 15.62 15.03 -25.46
CA ALA A 36 16.22 13.85 -24.82
C ALA A 36 16.41 14.01 -23.30
N ALA A 37 16.47 15.24 -22.79
CA ALA A 37 16.65 15.49 -21.36
C ALA A 37 15.44 15.02 -20.53
N ALA A 38 14.22 15.21 -21.05
CA ALA A 38 12.99 14.84 -20.35
C ALA A 38 12.85 13.32 -20.07
N PRO A 39 13.01 12.41 -21.05
CA PRO A 39 12.94 10.97 -20.76
C PRO A 39 14.06 10.51 -19.81
N ILE A 40 15.25 11.14 -19.86
CA ILE A 40 16.33 10.84 -18.92
C ILE A 40 15.92 11.22 -17.49
N VAL A 41 15.30 12.40 -17.29
CA VAL A 41 14.82 12.82 -15.96
C VAL A 41 13.72 11.91 -15.44
N VAL A 42 12.77 11.49 -16.28
CA VAL A 42 11.70 10.57 -15.88
C VAL A 42 12.27 9.20 -15.52
N VAL A 43 13.17 8.65 -16.34
CA VAL A 43 13.84 7.37 -16.03
C VAL A 43 14.67 7.50 -14.76
N ALA A 44 15.43 8.58 -14.60
CA ALA A 44 16.23 8.82 -13.39
C ALA A 44 15.36 8.95 -12.14
N ALA A 45 14.23 9.65 -12.21
CA ALA A 45 13.29 9.79 -11.10
C ALA A 45 12.63 8.45 -10.74
N THR A 46 12.23 7.65 -11.74
CA THR A 46 11.66 6.31 -11.53
C THR A 46 12.69 5.37 -10.91
N VAL A 47 13.93 5.38 -11.41
CA VAL A 47 15.03 4.59 -10.84
C VAL A 47 15.30 5.04 -9.41
N ALA A 48 15.41 6.35 -9.15
CA ALA A 48 15.62 6.87 -7.81
C ALA A 48 14.51 6.45 -6.83
N ALA A 49 13.24 6.51 -7.26
CA ALA A 49 12.12 6.05 -6.46
C ALA A 49 12.18 4.54 -6.17
N ALA A 50 12.66 3.73 -7.11
CA ALA A 50 12.81 2.29 -6.93
C ALA A 50 13.96 1.90 -5.97
N VAL A 51 14.93 2.80 -5.70
CA VAL A 51 16.02 2.55 -4.74
C VAL A 51 15.64 2.94 -3.31
N ILE A 52 14.59 3.74 -3.11
CA ILE A 52 14.11 4.09 -1.76
C ILE A 52 13.60 2.80 -1.10
N PRO A 53 14.17 2.37 0.04
CA PRO A 53 13.70 1.18 0.73
C PRO A 53 12.25 1.37 1.13
N SER A 54 11.39 0.42 0.75
CA SER A 54 10.03 0.39 1.27
C SER A 54 10.09 0.33 2.80
N PRO A 55 9.26 1.11 3.52
CA PRO A 55 9.18 0.97 4.97
C PRO A 55 8.86 -0.49 5.30
N SER A 56 9.56 -1.04 6.28
CA SER A 56 9.33 -2.40 6.76
C SER A 56 8.44 -2.37 8.00
N PHE A 57 7.72 -3.47 8.23
CA PHE A 57 6.96 -3.64 9.46
C PHE A 57 7.86 -3.43 10.69
N GLU A 58 9.07 -4.00 10.67
CA GLU A 58 10.01 -3.90 11.79
C GLU A 58 10.40 -2.46 12.11
N SER A 59 10.60 -1.60 11.10
CA SER A 59 10.93 -0.19 11.33
C SER A 59 9.78 0.61 11.91
N SER A 60 8.54 0.14 11.75
CA SER A 60 7.31 0.82 12.20
C SER A 60 6.63 0.09 13.36
N ARG A 61 7.33 -0.90 13.94
CA ARG A 61 6.75 -1.84 14.92
C ARG A 61 6.19 -1.15 16.16
N SER A 62 6.84 -0.09 16.63
CA SER A 62 6.36 0.71 17.76
C SER A 62 5.00 1.37 17.49
N ASP A 63 4.78 1.84 16.26
CA ASP A 63 3.52 2.49 15.86
C ASP A 63 2.40 1.46 15.78
N PHE A 64 2.69 0.28 15.26
CA PHE A 64 1.75 -0.86 15.25
C PHE A 64 1.39 -1.31 16.66
N ASP A 65 2.36 -1.43 17.57
CA ASP A 65 2.11 -1.79 18.97
C ASP A 65 1.25 -0.74 19.68
N LEU A 66 1.49 0.55 19.42
CA LEU A 66 0.67 1.64 19.95
C LEU A 66 -0.76 1.58 19.40
N ALA A 67 -0.90 1.37 18.09
CA ALA A 67 -2.20 1.26 17.43
C ALA A 67 -2.99 0.04 17.92
N ALA A 68 -2.33 -1.10 18.16
CA ALA A 68 -2.95 -2.31 18.71
C ALA A 68 -3.47 -2.07 20.13
N ARG A 69 -2.68 -1.44 21.01
CA ARG A 69 -3.12 -1.08 22.37
C ARG A 69 -4.29 -0.11 22.35
N THR A 70 -4.26 0.84 21.42
CA THR A 70 -5.32 1.84 21.25
C THR A 70 -6.61 1.15 20.79
N ALA A 71 -6.55 0.27 19.78
CA ALA A 71 -7.69 -0.50 19.30
C ALA A 71 -8.25 -1.44 20.37
N LEU A 72 -7.40 -2.07 21.17
CA LEU A 72 -7.81 -2.90 22.30
C LEU A 72 -8.53 -2.10 23.40
N SER A 73 -8.15 -0.84 23.60
CA SER A 73 -8.74 0.05 24.60
C SER A 73 -9.95 0.84 24.09
N SER A 74 -10.16 0.86 22.78
CA SER A 74 -11.26 1.60 22.14
C SER A 74 -12.61 0.96 22.46
N PRO A 75 -13.67 1.75 22.72
CA PRO A 75 -15.03 1.22 22.80
C PRO A 75 -15.51 0.71 21.44
N ASP A 76 -15.04 1.31 20.34
CA ASP A 76 -15.47 0.96 19.00
C ASP A 76 -14.79 -0.35 18.52
N PRO A 77 -15.57 -1.30 17.96
CA PRO A 77 -15.02 -2.58 17.49
C PRO A 77 -14.21 -2.44 16.20
N ALA A 78 -14.42 -1.37 15.42
CA ALA A 78 -13.67 -1.10 14.21
C ALA A 78 -13.50 0.40 13.97
N VAL A 79 -12.34 0.79 13.45
CA VAL A 79 -12.05 2.17 13.04
C VAL A 79 -11.46 2.15 11.63
N PHE A 80 -11.70 3.21 10.86
CA PHE A 80 -11.38 3.28 9.43
C PHE A 80 -10.41 4.43 9.13
N ASP A 81 -9.68 4.30 8.03
CA ASP A 81 -8.79 5.35 7.47
C ASP A 81 -7.80 5.93 8.49
N ILE A 82 -7.14 5.05 9.24
CA ILE A 82 -6.18 5.43 10.29
C ILE A 82 -4.74 5.35 9.77
N PRO A 83 -3.94 6.43 9.89
CA PRO A 83 -2.50 6.34 9.65
C PRO A 83 -1.81 5.61 10.81
N VAL A 84 -0.94 4.65 10.48
CA VAL A 84 -0.08 3.92 11.42
C VAL A 84 1.34 3.95 10.88
N GLY A 85 2.17 4.83 11.45
CA GLY A 85 3.50 5.10 10.93
C GLY A 85 3.47 5.56 9.46
N PRO A 86 4.23 4.93 8.55
CA PRO A 86 4.21 5.25 7.12
C PRO A 86 3.04 4.60 6.36
N TYR A 87 2.23 3.76 7.01
CA TYR A 87 1.12 3.03 6.39
C TYR A 87 -0.21 3.72 6.65
N THR A 88 -1.16 3.55 5.71
CA THR A 88 -2.55 3.97 5.89
C THR A 88 -3.42 2.73 6.01
N MET A 89 -4.07 2.55 7.15
CA MET A 89 -4.98 1.42 7.38
C MET A 89 -6.37 1.80 6.90
N SER A 90 -6.91 1.03 5.97
CA SER A 90 -8.31 1.17 5.55
C SER A 90 -9.25 0.81 6.69
N ARG A 91 -8.88 -0.18 7.51
CA ARG A 91 -9.64 -0.60 8.68
C ARG A 91 -8.76 -1.25 9.72
N ILE A 92 -9.03 -0.96 10.98
CA ILE A 92 -8.51 -1.67 12.15
C ILE A 92 -9.71 -2.24 12.89
N GLU A 93 -9.77 -3.57 13.06
CA GLU A 93 -10.90 -4.26 13.68
C GLU A 93 -10.44 -5.12 14.85
N ARG A 94 -11.09 -4.95 16.01
CA ARG A 94 -10.93 -5.80 17.18
C ARG A 94 -11.96 -6.92 17.16
N HIS A 95 -11.48 -8.14 17.35
CA HIS A 95 -12.31 -9.33 17.50
C HIS A 95 -12.49 -9.73 18.96
N ASN A 96 -13.56 -10.49 19.24
CA ASN A 96 -13.91 -10.95 20.59
C ASN A 96 -12.86 -11.87 21.24
N ASN A 97 -11.97 -12.47 20.43
CA ASN A 97 -10.84 -13.27 20.90
C ASN A 97 -9.61 -12.43 21.30
N GLY A 98 -9.72 -11.10 21.26
CA GLY A 98 -8.61 -10.18 21.56
C GLY A 98 -7.63 -9.98 20.40
N ALA A 99 -7.91 -10.55 19.21
CA ALA A 99 -7.11 -10.28 18.02
C ALA A 99 -7.50 -8.94 17.40
N VAL A 100 -6.52 -8.22 16.87
CA VAL A 100 -6.72 -6.95 16.14
C VAL A 100 -6.20 -7.12 14.71
N TYR A 101 -7.07 -6.90 13.74
CA TYR A 101 -6.76 -6.98 12.31
C TYR A 101 -6.54 -5.57 11.77
N PHE A 102 -5.42 -5.38 11.09
CA PHE A 102 -5.03 -4.16 10.41
C PHE A 102 -5.05 -4.41 8.91
N TYR A 103 -5.99 -3.76 8.21
CA TYR A 103 -6.12 -3.85 6.76
C TYR A 103 -5.42 -2.68 6.09
N ASP A 104 -4.38 -2.96 5.31
CA ASP A 104 -3.61 -1.93 4.60
C ASP A 104 -4.43 -1.41 3.41
N ALA A 105 -4.60 -0.08 3.32
CA ALA A 105 -5.32 0.57 2.24
C ALA A 105 -4.61 0.42 0.88
N ASP A 106 -3.31 0.17 0.86
CA ASP A 106 -2.54 -0.02 -0.37
C ASP A 106 -2.42 -1.48 -0.81
N ARG A 107 -2.81 -2.44 0.05
CA ARG A 107 -2.82 -3.89 -0.25
C ARG A 107 -4.22 -4.45 -0.48
N ASN A 108 -5.15 -3.58 -0.87
CA ASN A 108 -6.52 -3.97 -1.16
C ASN A 108 -6.76 -3.93 -2.68
N PHE A 109 -7.00 -5.09 -3.29
CA PHE A 109 -7.20 -5.23 -4.73
C PHE A 109 -8.28 -6.26 -5.05
N LEU A 110 -9.38 -5.81 -5.65
CA LEU A 110 -10.56 -6.64 -5.98
C LEU A 110 -11.03 -7.45 -4.76
N THR A 111 -10.83 -8.76 -4.79
CA THR A 111 -11.18 -9.72 -3.72
C THR A 111 -9.98 -10.07 -2.83
N THR A 112 -8.83 -9.44 -2.98
CA THR A 112 -7.64 -9.70 -2.16
C THR A 112 -7.36 -8.53 -1.23
N SER A 113 -7.21 -8.80 0.07
CA SER A 113 -6.84 -7.81 1.09
C SER A 113 -5.63 -8.29 1.88
N GLY A 114 -4.59 -7.47 1.96
CA GLY A 114 -3.41 -7.74 2.78
C GLY A 114 -3.31 -6.84 4.01
N GLY A 115 -2.55 -7.28 5.00
CA GLY A 115 -2.24 -6.48 6.18
C GLY A 115 -1.58 -7.27 7.30
N TRP A 116 -1.84 -6.85 8.54
CA TRP A 116 -1.22 -7.41 9.74
C TRP A 116 -2.25 -7.78 10.79
N ILE A 117 -1.93 -8.76 11.64
CA ILE A 117 -2.77 -9.23 12.72
C ILE A 117 -1.94 -9.22 14.00
N TYR A 118 -2.48 -8.57 15.03
CA TYR A 118 -2.03 -8.73 16.40
C TYR A 118 -2.87 -9.83 17.06
N SER A 119 -2.28 -10.99 17.34
CA SER A 119 -2.96 -12.12 17.98
C SER A 119 -2.11 -12.67 19.14
N PRO A 120 -2.40 -12.28 20.39
CA PRO A 120 -1.66 -12.77 21.56
C PRO A 120 -2.02 -14.21 21.94
N ALA A 121 -3.17 -14.72 21.48
CA ALA A 121 -3.68 -16.05 21.80
C ALA A 121 -3.11 -17.18 20.90
N GLY A 122 -2.24 -16.84 19.95
CA GLY A 122 -1.67 -17.78 18.97
C GLY A 122 -2.12 -17.48 17.54
N PRO A 123 -1.93 -18.44 16.61
CA PRO A 123 -2.24 -18.24 15.20
C PRO A 123 -3.69 -17.78 15.00
N PRO A 124 -3.93 -16.82 14.08
CA PRO A 124 -5.29 -16.35 13.81
C PRO A 124 -6.14 -17.53 13.28
N PRO A 125 -7.36 -17.73 13.81
CA PRO A 125 -8.24 -18.80 13.35
C PRO A 125 -8.75 -18.53 11.94
N ASP A 126 -9.12 -19.60 11.23
CA ASP A 126 -9.79 -19.52 9.94
C ASP A 126 -11.08 -18.69 10.06
N ARG A 127 -11.30 -17.76 9.12
CA ARG A 127 -12.42 -16.81 9.15
C ARG A 127 -13.45 -17.17 8.08
N ALA A 128 -14.73 -17.17 8.49
CA ALA A 128 -15.84 -17.32 7.56
C ALA A 128 -15.86 -16.19 6.51
N GLY A 129 -16.06 -16.55 5.23
CA GLY A 129 -16.08 -15.62 4.09
C GLY A 129 -14.72 -15.40 3.41
N ILE A 130 -13.61 -15.86 4.01
CA ILE A 130 -12.31 -15.92 3.36
C ILE A 130 -12.17 -17.27 2.66
N ASP A 131 -11.89 -17.24 1.36
CA ASP A 131 -11.65 -18.44 0.55
C ASP A 131 -10.24 -19.00 0.78
N ARG A 132 -9.26 -18.10 0.99
CA ARG A 132 -7.89 -18.45 1.39
C ARG A 132 -7.28 -17.37 2.27
N ILE A 133 -6.76 -17.76 3.44
CA ILE A 133 -5.91 -16.93 4.27
C ILE A 133 -4.49 -17.52 4.30
N GLU A 134 -3.52 -16.75 3.83
CA GLU A 134 -2.11 -17.05 4.03
C GLU A 134 -1.62 -16.14 5.16
N SER A 135 -1.15 -16.74 6.25
CA SER A 135 -0.57 -16.00 7.37
C SER A 135 0.87 -16.41 7.58
N THR A 136 1.75 -15.41 7.66
CA THR A 136 3.17 -15.59 7.97
C THR A 136 3.43 -14.99 9.33
N HIS A 137 4.00 -15.78 10.26
CA HIS A 137 4.42 -15.26 11.56
C HIS A 137 5.59 -14.30 11.35
N LEU A 138 5.50 -13.11 11.93
CA LEU A 138 6.55 -12.11 11.86
C LEU A 138 7.43 -12.19 13.10
N ASP A 139 6.89 -11.74 14.23
CA ASP A 139 7.54 -11.82 15.53
C ASP A 139 6.55 -11.55 16.67
N GLY A 140 6.77 -12.21 17.82
CA GLY A 140 5.88 -12.11 18.98
C GLY A 140 4.41 -12.41 18.62
N PRO A 141 3.45 -11.56 19.00
CA PRO A 141 2.03 -11.75 18.68
C PRO A 141 1.66 -11.28 17.26
N TRP A 142 2.62 -10.93 16.39
CA TRP A 142 2.35 -10.34 15.08
C TRP A 142 2.42 -11.34 13.93
N TYR A 143 1.44 -11.26 13.05
CA TYR A 143 1.34 -12.05 11.83
C TYR A 143 1.05 -11.12 10.64
N GLU A 144 1.68 -11.36 9.51
CA GLU A 144 1.29 -10.78 8.23
C GLU A 144 0.24 -11.70 7.60
N PHE A 145 -0.80 -11.14 6.99
CA PHE A 145 -1.80 -11.93 6.30
C PHE A 145 -2.12 -11.40 4.91
N THR A 146 -2.45 -12.34 4.03
CA THR A 146 -3.11 -12.08 2.76
C THR A 146 -4.40 -12.90 2.74
N ALA A 147 -5.53 -12.22 2.59
CA ALA A 147 -6.84 -12.84 2.51
C ALA A 147 -7.42 -12.69 1.10
N VAL A 148 -7.92 -13.79 0.54
CA VAL A 148 -8.73 -13.80 -0.69
C VAL A 148 -10.18 -14.06 -0.29
N TRP A 149 -11.05 -13.12 -0.62
CA TRP A 149 -12.48 -13.14 -0.36
C TRP A 149 -13.22 -13.87 -1.49
N ARG A 150 -14.25 -14.63 -1.13
CA ARG A 150 -15.13 -15.27 -2.11
C ARG A 150 -16.09 -14.23 -2.70
N GLU A 151 -16.28 -14.27 -4.02
CA GLU A 151 -17.28 -13.45 -4.74
C GLU A 151 -18.72 -13.82 -4.39
#